data_AF-A0A815CZ28-F1
#
_entry.id   AF-A0A815CZ28-F1
#
_cell.length_a   1.000
_cell.length_b   1.000
_cell.length_c   1.000
_cell.angle_alpha   90.00
_cell.angle_beta   90.00
_cell.angle_gamma   90.00
#
_symmetry.space_group_name_H-M   'P 1'
#
loop_
_entity.id
_entity.type
_entity.pdbx_description
1 polymer ?
#
loop_
_entity_poly.entity_id
_entity_poly.type
_entity_poly.pdbx_seq_one_letter_code
_entity_poly.pdbx_strand_id
1 'polypeptide(L)'
;MSSQTSHHQSSVKPHELRLSTQISTSSSSSPTSNPSTPIPQINDPSGPLTPDSVVFVNPFTTITTTNQQSLLPSIRIIGQYELSETKLDDFKCARYIPTNEVYLYKEYPLEILRQRLEPYQRLTTILLTSTKNKQLIRSMSIQQLAAKYHLHFFHDILSLERTAIVLYPNYSNNLHTYITEKHRLNEHETRNLFTQIVRAVHMCHQVGLIIRDLKLRKIIFNNNIHTHLLLTGLDEAIMLPNSTSTNDFVSSRFSCPVYACPEIVLNRQMYSGKFADSWSLGKKKFFFWFIIHNSVREKKITDV
;
A
#
# COMPACT_ATOMS: atom_id res chain seq x y z
N MET A 1 -28.84 -59.75 2.87
CA MET A 1 -28.02 -59.54 1.66
C MET A 1 -27.50 -58.11 1.77
N SER A 2 -26.35 -57.88 2.40
CA SER A 2 -25.01 -57.90 1.77
C SER A 2 -25.00 -56.95 0.56
N SER A 3 -24.27 -55.84 0.53
CA SER A 3 -22.81 -55.84 0.43
C SER A 3 -22.17 -54.51 0.85
N GLN A 4 -20.99 -54.63 1.47
CA GLN A 4 -20.00 -53.58 1.72
C GLN A 4 -19.36 -53.09 0.40
N THR A 5 -18.84 -51.86 0.39
CA THR A 5 -17.57 -51.52 -0.27
C THR A 5 -16.89 -50.36 0.47
N SER A 6 -15.57 -50.42 0.48
CA SER A 6 -14.61 -49.83 1.40
C SER A 6 -13.79 -48.69 0.79
N HIS A 7 -13.32 -47.80 1.67
CA HIS A 7 -12.06 -47.03 1.67
C HIS A 7 -11.56 -46.29 0.41
N HIS A 8 -11.36 -44.97 0.56
CA HIS A 8 -10.00 -44.40 0.66
C HIS A 8 -10.02 -42.94 1.14
N GLN A 9 -9.50 -42.70 2.35
CA GLN A 9 -9.02 -41.39 2.81
C GLN A 9 -7.63 -41.16 2.22
N SER A 10 -7.41 -40.02 1.55
CA SER A 10 -6.08 -39.50 1.26
C SER A 10 -5.89 -38.16 1.99
N SER A 11 -5.14 -38.26 3.08
CA SER A 11 -4.56 -37.16 3.85
C SER A 11 -3.45 -36.50 3.03
N VAL A 12 -3.60 -35.22 2.68
CA VAL A 12 -2.55 -34.43 2.04
C VAL A 12 -1.86 -33.59 3.11
N LYS A 13 -0.61 -33.95 3.42
CA LYS A 13 0.29 -33.22 4.31
C LYS A 13 0.75 -31.90 3.65
N PRO A 14 0.93 -30.81 4.40
CA PRO A 14 1.52 -29.58 3.88
C PRO A 14 3.03 -29.75 3.65
N HIS A 15 3.49 -29.33 2.47
CA HIS A 15 4.90 -29.32 2.08
C HIS A 15 5.66 -28.22 2.85
N GLU A 16 6.63 -28.62 3.66
CA GLU A 16 7.73 -27.79 4.14
C GLU A 16 8.64 -27.40 2.97
N LEU A 17 8.96 -26.11 2.85
CA LEU A 17 10.03 -25.61 1.97
C LEU A 17 11.25 -25.28 2.84
N ARG A 18 12.30 -26.08 2.64
CA ARG A 18 13.56 -26.10 3.37
C ARG A 18 14.56 -25.14 2.73
N LEU A 19 15.25 -24.36 3.58
CA LEU A 19 16.40 -23.50 3.24
C LEU A 19 17.54 -24.31 2.61
N SER A 20 18.24 -23.71 1.65
CA SER A 20 19.60 -24.08 1.29
C SER A 20 20.50 -22.86 1.17
N THR A 21 21.46 -22.81 2.09
CA THR A 21 22.67 -21.99 2.13
C THR A 21 23.65 -22.37 1.03
N GLN A 22 24.28 -21.40 0.35
CA GLN A 22 25.61 -21.59 -0.20
C GLN A 22 26.49 -20.37 0.05
N ILE A 23 27.60 -20.66 0.73
CA ILE A 23 28.77 -19.83 0.98
C ILE A 23 29.68 -19.93 -0.25
N SER A 24 30.25 -18.82 -0.72
CA SER A 24 31.54 -18.84 -1.42
C SER A 24 32.31 -17.54 -1.19
N THR A 25 33.62 -17.71 -1.09
CA THR A 25 34.61 -16.84 -0.45
C THR A 25 35.43 -16.02 -1.45
N SER A 26 35.78 -14.81 -1.01
CA SER A 26 37.03 -14.05 -1.26
C SER A 26 37.55 -13.79 -2.68
N SER A 27 37.84 -12.52 -3.00
CA SER A 27 39.22 -11.98 -2.91
C SER A 27 39.32 -10.52 -3.38
N SER A 28 40.30 -9.84 -2.80
CA SER A 28 40.66 -8.42 -2.78
C SER A 28 41.37 -7.89 -4.03
N SER A 29 41.24 -6.60 -4.34
CA SER A 29 42.39 -5.70 -4.62
C SER A 29 41.96 -4.24 -4.82
N SER A 30 42.62 -3.35 -4.09
CA SER A 30 42.76 -1.89 -4.33
C SER A 30 44.18 -1.64 -4.85
N PRO A 31 44.53 -0.50 -5.51
CA PRO A 31 44.99 0.68 -4.74
C PRO A 31 44.89 2.09 -5.42
N THR A 32 45.22 3.12 -4.61
CA THR A 32 45.84 4.46 -4.89
C THR A 32 45.01 5.54 -5.64
N SER A 33 44.62 6.71 -5.11
CA SER A 33 45.27 7.86 -4.41
C SER A 33 46.00 8.87 -5.31
N ASN A 34 45.47 10.10 -5.50
CA ASN A 34 46.12 11.37 -5.11
C ASN A 34 45.34 12.66 -5.54
N PRO A 35 45.66 13.84 -4.94
CA PRO A 35 44.69 14.88 -4.55
C PRO A 35 44.84 16.23 -5.27
N SER A 36 43.81 17.09 -5.23
CA SER A 36 43.97 18.55 -5.33
C SER A 36 42.72 19.32 -4.84
N THR A 37 42.93 20.33 -3.99
CA THR A 37 42.00 21.40 -3.56
C THR A 37 42.56 22.77 -4.02
N PRO A 38 41.89 23.92 -3.82
CA PRO A 38 40.60 24.36 -4.37
C PRO A 38 40.70 25.75 -5.07
N ILE A 39 39.74 26.12 -5.92
CA ILE A 39 39.55 27.53 -6.36
C ILE A 39 38.05 27.87 -6.30
N PRO A 40 37.64 29.02 -5.71
CA PRO A 40 36.24 29.36 -5.49
C PRO A 40 35.62 30.01 -6.74
N GLN A 41 34.44 29.55 -7.17
CA GLN A 41 33.60 30.27 -8.13
C GLN A 41 32.22 30.53 -7.57
N ILE A 42 32.06 31.79 -7.17
CA ILE A 42 30.91 32.70 -7.23
C ILE A 42 29.54 32.04 -7.56
N ASN A 43 28.63 32.16 -6.59
CA ASN A 43 27.21 31.79 -6.68
C ASN A 43 26.46 32.68 -7.70
N ASP A 44 25.81 32.04 -8.68
CA ASP A 44 24.63 32.57 -9.37
C ASP A 44 23.39 31.78 -8.91
N PRO A 45 22.32 32.42 -8.36
CA PRO A 45 21.13 31.73 -7.91
C PRO A 45 20.12 31.66 -9.05
N SER A 46 20.38 30.81 -10.05
CA SER A 46 19.38 30.48 -11.08
C SER A 46 19.61 29.07 -11.61
N GLY A 47 19.40 28.08 -10.74
CA GLY A 47 19.24 26.67 -11.09
C GLY A 47 17.83 26.19 -10.74
N PRO A 48 17.27 25.21 -11.45
CA PRO A 48 15.93 24.70 -11.18
C PRO A 48 15.89 24.12 -9.77
N LEU A 49 14.91 24.55 -8.97
CA LEU A 49 14.59 23.96 -7.67
C LEU A 49 14.34 22.45 -7.88
N THR A 50 15.31 21.63 -7.52
CA THR A 50 15.12 20.19 -7.42
C THR A 50 14.16 19.94 -6.25
N PRO A 51 13.12 19.11 -6.40
CA PRO A 51 12.27 18.74 -5.29
C PRO A 51 12.97 17.65 -4.45
N ASP A 52 14.10 18.01 -3.84
CA ASP A 52 14.71 17.26 -2.74
C ASP A 52 14.16 17.81 -1.43
N SER A 53 12.97 17.35 -1.02
CA SER A 53 12.57 17.35 0.40
C SER A 53 11.20 16.73 0.61
N VAL A 54 11.13 15.41 0.56
CA VAL A 54 10.48 14.71 1.67
C VAL A 54 11.59 13.92 2.35
N VAL A 55 12.14 14.49 3.41
CA VAL A 55 13.04 13.76 4.30
C VAL A 55 12.19 12.67 4.95
N PHE A 56 12.27 11.45 4.43
CA PHE A 56 11.88 10.28 5.18
C PHE A 56 12.79 10.25 6.40
N VAL A 57 12.29 10.65 7.57
CA VAL A 57 12.97 10.35 8.82
C VAL A 57 12.95 8.84 8.91
N ASN A 58 14.04 8.20 8.48
CA ASN A 58 14.19 6.77 8.67
C ASN A 58 14.08 6.54 10.18
N PRO A 59 13.02 5.86 10.66
CA PRO A 59 12.75 5.73 12.10
C PRO A 59 13.80 4.88 12.82
N PHE A 60 14.74 4.31 12.07
CA PHE A 60 15.89 3.55 12.55
C PHE A 60 17.22 4.32 12.39
N THR A 61 17.21 5.60 11.99
CA THR A 61 18.42 6.43 11.96
C THR A 61 18.58 7.15 13.28
N THR A 62 19.65 6.84 14.01
CA THR A 62 20.06 7.62 15.18
C THR A 62 20.46 9.02 14.73
N ILE A 63 19.65 10.04 15.07
CA ILE A 63 20.08 11.44 14.93
C ILE A 63 21.06 11.71 16.07
N THR A 64 22.36 11.67 15.78
CA THR A 64 23.38 12.21 16.69
C THR A 64 23.40 13.72 16.51
N THR A 65 22.49 14.43 17.17
CA THR A 65 22.58 15.90 17.29
C THR A 65 21.94 16.34 18.61
N THR A 66 22.83 16.52 19.58
CA THR A 66 22.78 17.49 20.69
C THR A 66 21.47 17.64 21.49
N ASN A 67 21.53 17.15 22.74
CA ASN A 67 20.82 17.68 23.92
C ASN A 67 19.31 17.93 23.80
N GLN A 68 18.53 16.90 23.52
CA GLN A 68 17.22 16.71 24.17
C GLN A 68 17.07 15.22 24.48
N GLN A 69 16.63 14.86 25.69
CA GLN A 69 16.24 13.49 26.04
C GLN A 69 15.00 13.10 25.20
N SER A 70 15.21 12.75 23.93
CA SER A 70 14.19 12.09 23.12
C SER A 70 14.20 10.62 23.50
N LEU A 71 13.13 10.17 24.16
CA LEU A 71 12.82 8.76 24.37
C LEU A 71 13.04 8.01 23.04
N LEU A 72 14.05 7.13 22.98
CA LEU A 72 14.25 6.31 21.78
C LEU A 72 12.96 5.51 21.52
N PRO A 73 12.53 5.36 20.25
CA PRO A 73 11.39 4.52 19.93
C PRO A 73 11.61 3.12 20.51
N SER A 74 10.61 2.57 21.17
CA SER A 74 10.68 1.23 21.76
C SER A 74 10.80 0.19 20.67
N ILE A 75 12.02 -0.28 20.44
CA ILE A 75 12.36 -1.27 19.43
C ILE A 75 12.03 -2.67 19.97
N ARG A 76 11.32 -3.46 19.17
CA ARG A 76 11.02 -4.88 19.44
C ARG A 76 11.56 -5.75 18.31
N ILE A 77 12.29 -6.81 18.63
CA ILE A 77 12.79 -7.76 17.62
C ILE A 77 11.87 -8.98 17.59
N ILE A 78 11.36 -9.33 16.41
CA ILE A 78 10.54 -10.52 16.18
C ILE A 78 11.03 -11.23 14.92
N GLY A 79 11.49 -12.47 15.10
CA GLY A 79 12.12 -13.22 14.02
C GLY A 79 13.31 -12.45 13.45
N GLN A 80 13.24 -12.08 12.17
CA GLN A 80 14.28 -11.34 11.46
C GLN A 80 13.92 -9.85 11.27
N TYR A 81 12.93 -9.36 12.00
CA TYR A 81 12.44 -7.98 11.88
C TYR A 81 12.65 -7.20 13.17
N GLU A 82 13.15 -5.99 13.01
CA GLU A 82 13.20 -4.97 14.04
C GLU A 82 12.00 -4.02 13.87
N LEU A 83 11.09 -4.04 14.82
CA LEU A 83 9.85 -3.27 14.81
C LEU A 83 10.04 -1.98 15.58
N SER A 84 9.65 -0.86 14.96
CA SER A 84 9.59 0.46 15.56
C SER A 84 8.14 0.89 15.75
N GLU A 85 7.86 1.50 16.90
CA GLU A 85 6.56 2.10 17.20
C GLU A 85 6.30 3.43 16.46
N THR A 86 7.27 3.92 15.67
CA THR A 86 7.07 5.10 14.82
C THR A 86 5.98 4.83 13.79
N LYS A 87 5.00 5.75 13.72
CA LYS A 87 3.86 5.65 12.81
C LYS A 87 4.08 6.45 11.53
N LEU A 88 3.68 5.86 10.42
CA LEU A 88 3.49 6.49 9.11
C LEU A 88 2.05 6.27 8.68
N ASP A 89 1.23 7.32 8.72
CA ASP A 89 -0.23 7.22 8.56
C ASP A 89 -0.83 6.15 9.50
N ASP A 90 -1.46 5.11 8.93
CA ASP A 90 -2.09 4.01 9.65
C ASP A 90 -1.13 2.81 9.90
N PHE A 91 0.14 2.95 9.55
CA PHE A 91 1.15 1.90 9.66
C PHE A 91 2.21 2.22 10.70
N LYS A 92 2.85 1.19 11.23
CA LYS A 92 4.12 1.28 11.95
C LYS A 92 5.27 0.80 11.04
N CYS A 93 6.52 1.03 11.42
CA CYS A 93 7.69 0.70 10.59
C CYS A 93 8.44 -0.52 11.12
N ALA A 94 8.84 -1.43 10.24
CA ALA A 94 9.71 -2.55 10.53
C ALA A 94 10.95 -2.48 9.64
N ARG A 95 12.08 -2.97 10.12
CA ARG A 95 13.30 -3.15 9.34
C ARG A 95 13.65 -4.63 9.31
N TYR A 96 13.82 -5.16 8.10
CA TYR A 96 14.31 -6.52 7.92
C TYR A 96 15.83 -6.54 8.16
N ILE A 97 16.26 -7.25 9.20
CA ILE A 97 17.62 -7.20 9.72
C ILE A 97 18.67 -7.61 8.67
N PRO A 98 18.46 -8.67 7.85
CA PRO A 98 19.50 -9.14 6.92
C PRO A 98 19.85 -8.16 5.79
N THR A 99 18.87 -7.39 5.28
CA THR A 99 19.09 -6.48 4.14
C THR A 99 18.93 -5.00 4.49
N ASN A 100 18.50 -4.70 5.72
CA ASN A 100 18.07 -3.38 6.17
C ASN A 100 16.90 -2.78 5.37
N GLU A 101 16.16 -3.58 4.61
CA GLU A 101 14.96 -3.13 3.93
C GLU A 101 13.88 -2.71 4.92
N VAL A 102 13.18 -1.62 4.61
CA VAL A 102 12.09 -1.10 5.43
C VAL A 102 10.76 -1.66 4.93
N TYR A 103 9.97 -2.13 5.87
CA TYR A 103 8.60 -2.60 5.70
C TYR A 103 7.67 -1.77 6.58
N LEU A 104 6.40 -1.75 6.20
CA LEU A 104 5.32 -1.19 7.01
C LEU A 104 4.58 -2.35 7.68
N TYR A 105 4.00 -2.14 8.85
CA TYR A 105 3.23 -3.18 9.50
C TYR A 105 2.00 -2.69 10.24
N LYS A 106 1.04 -3.61 10.38
CA LYS A 106 -0.11 -3.48 11.27
C LYS A 106 -0.18 -4.70 12.18
N GLU A 107 -0.64 -4.48 13.40
CA GLU A 107 -0.89 -5.54 14.38
C GLU A 107 -2.39 -5.85 14.45
N TYR A 108 -2.72 -7.13 14.42
CA TYR A 108 -4.08 -7.62 14.50
C TYR A 108 -4.21 -8.66 15.60
N PRO A 109 -5.26 -8.64 16.43
CA PRO A 109 -5.64 -9.80 17.24
C PRO A 109 -5.85 -11.03 16.35
N LEU A 110 -5.38 -12.19 16.80
CA LEU A 110 -5.48 -13.43 16.02
C LEU A 110 -6.93 -13.80 15.69
N GLU A 111 -7.89 -13.46 16.56
CA GLU A 111 -9.30 -13.79 16.38
C GLU A 111 -9.91 -13.14 15.13
N ILE A 112 -9.39 -11.96 14.74
CA ILE A 112 -9.88 -11.22 13.57
C ILE A 112 -8.97 -11.34 12.36
N LEU A 113 -7.76 -11.91 12.50
CA LEU A 113 -6.77 -11.98 11.42
C LEU A 113 -7.34 -12.65 10.16
N ARG A 114 -8.07 -13.75 10.32
CA ARG A 114 -8.67 -14.47 9.18
C ARG A 114 -9.58 -13.55 8.35
N GLN A 115 -10.42 -12.76 9.02
CA GLN A 115 -11.31 -11.81 8.36
C GLN A 115 -10.52 -10.71 7.64
N ARG A 116 -9.40 -10.25 8.23
CA ARG A 116 -8.53 -9.23 7.61
C ARG A 116 -7.76 -9.76 6.39
N LEU A 117 -7.46 -11.06 6.35
CA LEU A 117 -6.72 -11.69 5.25
C LEU A 117 -7.60 -12.25 4.13
N GLU A 118 -8.89 -12.48 4.39
CA GLU A 118 -9.83 -13.01 3.41
C GLU A 118 -9.85 -12.24 2.08
N PRO A 119 -9.81 -10.88 2.05
CA PRO A 119 -9.66 -10.10 0.82
C PRO A 119 -8.47 -10.52 -0.03
N TYR A 120 -7.29 -10.63 0.58
CA TYR A 120 -6.06 -11.00 -0.11
C TYR A 120 -6.09 -12.44 -0.61
N GLN A 121 -6.66 -13.38 0.16
CA GLN A 121 -6.79 -14.77 -0.24
C GLN A 121 -7.68 -14.92 -1.49
N ARG A 122 -8.82 -14.22 -1.50
CA ARG A 122 -9.76 -14.26 -2.63
C ARG A 122 -9.19 -13.61 -3.87
N LEU A 123 -8.56 -12.44 -3.72
CA LEU A 123 -7.87 -11.77 -4.82
C LEU A 123 -6.74 -12.65 -5.36
N THR A 124 -5.91 -13.25 -4.49
CA THR A 124 -4.83 -14.17 -4.92
C THR A 124 -5.39 -15.28 -5.81
N THR A 125 -6.46 -15.94 -5.36
CA THR A 125 -7.10 -17.02 -6.12
C THR A 125 -7.56 -16.53 -7.50
N ILE A 126 -8.19 -15.35 -7.57
CA ILE A 126 -8.73 -14.82 -8.82
C ILE A 126 -7.62 -14.31 -9.74
N LEU A 127 -6.60 -13.66 -9.21
CA LEU A 127 -5.43 -13.19 -9.97
C LEU A 127 -4.68 -14.37 -10.59
N LEU A 128 -4.44 -15.43 -9.82
CA LEU A 128 -3.76 -16.64 -10.31
C LEU A 128 -4.59 -17.41 -11.34
N THR A 129 -5.93 -17.47 -11.19
CA THR A 129 -6.80 -18.19 -12.14
C THR A 129 -7.12 -17.39 -13.40
N SER A 130 -7.26 -16.06 -13.29
CA SER A 130 -7.58 -15.19 -14.42
C SER A 130 -6.37 -14.88 -15.31
N THR A 131 -5.16 -15.00 -14.76
CA THR A 131 -3.92 -14.79 -15.51
C THR A 131 -3.65 -15.98 -16.44
N LYS A 132 -3.98 -15.83 -17.73
CA LYS A 132 -3.79 -16.88 -18.74
C LYS A 132 -2.31 -17.28 -18.94
N ASN A 133 -1.39 -16.34 -18.72
CA ASN A 133 0.03 -16.55 -18.95
C ASN A 133 0.68 -17.29 -17.75
N LYS A 134 0.77 -18.61 -17.85
CA LYS A 134 1.38 -19.45 -16.80
C LYS A 134 2.87 -19.18 -16.57
N GLN A 135 3.61 -18.72 -17.59
CA GLN A 135 5.02 -18.34 -17.40
C GLN A 135 5.13 -17.10 -16.53
N LEU A 136 4.22 -16.15 -16.72
CA LEU A 136 4.16 -14.93 -15.92
C LEU A 136 3.86 -15.22 -14.44
N ILE A 137 2.94 -16.14 -14.17
CA ILE A 137 2.62 -16.56 -12.80
C ILE A 137 3.84 -17.18 -12.10
N ARG A 138 4.65 -17.96 -12.83
CA ARG A 138 5.83 -18.62 -12.27
C ARG A 138 7.00 -17.68 -12.01
N SER A 139 7.10 -16.58 -12.76
CA SER A 139 8.23 -15.66 -12.69
C SER A 139 7.98 -14.43 -11.81
N MET A 140 6.80 -14.28 -11.22
CA MET A 140 6.42 -13.11 -10.43
C MET A 140 6.00 -13.49 -9.02
N SER A 141 6.36 -12.65 -8.05
CA SER A 141 5.76 -12.71 -6.72
C SER A 141 4.27 -12.30 -6.78
N ILE A 142 3.49 -12.70 -5.78
CA ILE A 142 2.07 -12.30 -5.72
C ILE A 142 1.90 -10.78 -5.64
N GLN A 143 2.83 -10.07 -5.00
CA GLN A 143 2.83 -8.60 -4.92
C GLN A 143 3.08 -7.96 -6.29
N GLN A 144 4.02 -8.50 -7.07
CA GLN A 144 4.29 -8.04 -8.43
C GLN A 144 3.09 -8.30 -9.35
N LEU A 145 2.43 -9.45 -9.20
CA LEU A 145 1.21 -9.76 -9.94
C LEU A 145 0.06 -8.80 -9.54
N ALA A 146 -0.16 -8.59 -8.25
CA ALA A 146 -1.18 -7.67 -7.73
C ALA A 146 -0.93 -6.22 -8.18
N ALA A 147 0.34 -5.79 -8.23
CA ALA A 147 0.70 -4.44 -8.68
C ALA A 147 0.28 -4.16 -10.14
N LYS A 148 0.21 -5.18 -11.00
CA LYS A 148 -0.33 -5.03 -12.38
C LYS A 148 -1.82 -4.68 -12.41
N TYR A 149 -2.52 -5.00 -11.33
CA TYR A 149 -3.93 -4.67 -11.12
C TYR A 149 -4.11 -3.47 -10.18
N HIS A 150 -3.03 -2.73 -9.90
CA HIS A 150 -3.02 -1.57 -9.01
C HIS A 150 -3.43 -1.90 -7.57
N LEU A 151 -3.05 -3.07 -7.06
CA LEU A 151 -3.34 -3.53 -5.70
C LEU A 151 -2.05 -3.71 -4.90
N HIS A 152 -2.02 -3.20 -3.67
CA HIS A 152 -0.90 -3.37 -2.74
C HIS A 152 -1.16 -4.57 -1.82
N PHE A 153 -0.25 -5.54 -1.85
CA PHE A 153 -0.35 -6.77 -1.08
C PHE A 153 0.66 -6.78 0.05
N PHE A 154 0.31 -7.46 1.14
CA PHE A 154 1.24 -7.71 2.23
C PHE A 154 2.42 -8.58 1.74
N HIS A 155 3.57 -8.39 2.38
CA HIS A 155 4.79 -9.14 2.16
C HIS A 155 4.73 -10.48 2.91
N ASP A 156 4.51 -10.42 4.22
CA ASP A 156 4.59 -11.58 5.11
C ASP A 156 3.75 -11.38 6.38
N ILE A 157 3.56 -12.45 7.16
CA ILE A 157 2.80 -12.45 8.40
C ILE A 157 3.59 -13.14 9.50
N LEU A 158 3.83 -12.43 10.61
CA LEU A 158 4.44 -13.00 11.80
C LEU A 158 3.35 -13.31 12.82
N SER A 159 3.17 -14.58 13.17
CA SER A 159 2.23 -14.98 14.22
C SER A 159 2.92 -14.92 15.59
N LEU A 160 2.26 -14.31 16.57
CA LEU A 160 2.60 -14.34 17.98
C LEU A 160 1.53 -15.14 18.76
N GLU A 161 1.58 -15.11 20.09
CA GLU A 161 0.63 -15.85 20.94
C GLU A 161 -0.83 -15.37 20.82
N ARG A 162 -1.05 -14.05 20.76
CA ARG A 162 -2.40 -13.45 20.74
C ARG A 162 -2.62 -12.47 19.59
N THR A 163 -1.56 -12.12 18.89
CA THR A 163 -1.57 -11.15 17.82
C THR A 163 -0.81 -11.68 16.62
N ALA A 164 -1.05 -11.10 15.46
CA ALA A 164 -0.24 -11.26 14.28
C ALA A 164 0.19 -9.89 13.76
N ILE A 165 1.39 -9.86 13.22
CA ILE A 165 1.95 -8.71 12.52
C ILE A 165 1.84 -8.99 11.03
N VAL A 166 1.13 -8.15 10.31
CA VAL A 166 1.07 -8.20 8.84
C VAL A 166 2.03 -7.14 8.31
N LEU A 167 3.05 -7.60 7.58
CA LEU A 167 4.11 -6.77 6.98
C LEU A 167 3.74 -6.41 5.56
N TYR A 168 4.04 -5.19 5.14
CA TYR A 168 3.73 -4.65 3.83
C TYR A 168 4.99 -4.02 3.22
N PRO A 169 5.19 -4.13 1.89
CA PRO A 169 6.24 -3.38 1.22
C PRO A 169 6.07 -1.88 1.47
N ASN A 170 7.18 -1.19 1.75
CA ASN A 170 7.18 0.26 1.87
C ASN A 170 6.80 0.92 0.53
N TYR A 171 6.35 2.17 0.59
CA TYR A 171 5.95 2.96 -0.58
C TYR A 171 6.63 4.33 -0.57
N SER A 172 6.71 4.93 -1.75
CA SER A 172 7.43 6.20 -1.95
C SER A 172 6.67 7.40 -1.37
N ASN A 173 5.39 7.52 -1.71
CA ASN A 173 4.51 8.58 -1.23
C ASN A 173 3.04 8.15 -1.36
N ASN A 174 2.11 8.88 -0.74
CA ASN A 174 0.68 8.72 -0.95
C ASN A 174 0.11 9.88 -1.80
N LEU A 175 -1.03 9.62 -2.45
CA LEU A 175 -1.64 10.55 -3.39
C LEU A 175 -2.15 11.83 -2.72
N HIS A 176 -2.52 11.78 -1.44
CA HIS A 176 -2.92 12.97 -0.69
C HIS A 176 -1.74 13.93 -0.55
N THR A 177 -0.59 13.44 -0.06
CA THR A 177 0.63 14.23 0.11
C THR A 177 1.10 14.76 -1.24
N TYR A 178 1.19 13.91 -2.27
CA TYR A 178 1.60 14.32 -3.61
C TYR A 178 0.76 15.46 -4.20
N ILE A 179 -0.56 15.38 -4.06
CA ILE A 179 -1.46 16.43 -4.55
C ILE A 179 -1.30 17.72 -3.75
N THR A 180 -1.12 17.60 -2.43
CA THR A 180 -0.95 18.75 -1.53
C THR A 180 0.33 19.51 -1.86
N GLU A 181 1.42 18.80 -2.13
CA GLU A 181 2.73 19.36 -2.46
C GLU A 181 2.79 19.92 -3.87
N LYS A 182 2.22 19.22 -4.85
CA LYS A 182 2.32 19.63 -6.25
C LYS A 182 1.48 20.85 -6.57
N HIS A 183 0.42 21.11 -5.78
CA HIS A 183 -0.59 22.16 -5.95
C HIS A 183 -1.40 22.12 -7.26
N ARG A 184 -0.85 21.61 -8.36
CA ARG A 184 -1.46 21.51 -9.70
C ARG A 184 -1.06 20.22 -10.38
N LEU A 185 -2.04 19.51 -10.92
CA LEU A 185 -1.85 18.39 -11.83
C LEU A 185 -2.30 18.81 -13.22
N ASN A 186 -1.58 18.38 -14.26
CA ASN A 186 -2.08 18.54 -15.61
C ASN A 186 -3.16 17.48 -15.90
N GLU A 187 -3.98 17.72 -16.92
CA GLU A 187 -5.11 16.85 -17.24
C GLU A 187 -4.67 15.43 -17.66
N HIS A 188 -3.57 15.33 -18.40
CA HIS A 188 -3.04 14.06 -18.89
C HIS A 188 -2.60 13.15 -17.73
N GLU A 189 -1.81 13.69 -16.81
CA GLU A 189 -1.37 13.02 -15.60
C GLU A 189 -2.55 12.63 -14.72
N THR A 190 -3.47 13.57 -14.49
CA THR A 190 -4.70 13.32 -13.71
C THR A 190 -5.49 12.14 -14.29
N ARG A 191 -5.67 12.12 -15.61
CA ARG A 191 -6.39 11.06 -16.32
C ARG A 191 -5.70 9.72 -16.15
N ASN A 192 -4.37 9.68 -16.27
CA ASN A 192 -3.57 8.48 -16.11
C ASN A 192 -3.67 7.94 -14.67
N LEU A 193 -3.48 8.80 -13.66
CA LEU A 193 -3.61 8.42 -12.25
C LEU A 193 -5.03 7.94 -11.93
N PHE A 194 -6.06 8.68 -12.36
CA PHE A 194 -7.45 8.33 -12.10
C PHE A 194 -7.85 7.00 -12.75
N THR A 195 -7.35 6.73 -13.96
CA THR A 195 -7.60 5.45 -14.65
C THR A 195 -7.04 4.27 -13.85
N GLN A 196 -5.87 4.41 -13.24
CA GLN A 196 -5.30 3.37 -12.37
C GLN A 196 -6.17 3.12 -11.13
N ILE A 197 -6.66 4.20 -10.50
CA ILE A 197 -7.57 4.09 -9.34
C ILE A 197 -8.86 3.36 -9.74
N VAL A 198 -9.48 3.75 -10.86
CA VAL A 198 -10.70 3.11 -11.36
C VAL A 198 -10.46 1.63 -11.66
N ARG A 199 -9.32 1.27 -12.26
CA ARG A 199 -8.93 -0.13 -12.50
C ARG A 199 -8.80 -0.92 -11.20
N ALA A 200 -8.15 -0.36 -10.17
CA ALA A 200 -8.04 -1.00 -8.86
C ALA A 200 -9.42 -1.30 -8.25
N VAL A 201 -10.29 -0.28 -8.22
CA VAL A 201 -11.65 -0.40 -7.67
C VAL A 201 -12.48 -1.41 -8.47
N HIS A 202 -12.40 -1.36 -9.79
CA HIS A 202 -13.09 -2.32 -10.65
C HIS A 202 -12.67 -3.76 -10.35
N MET A 203 -11.37 -4.01 -10.20
CA MET A 203 -10.86 -5.33 -9.83
C MET A 203 -11.39 -5.80 -8.47
N CYS A 204 -11.42 -4.93 -7.46
CA CYS A 204 -12.04 -5.25 -6.17
C CYS A 204 -13.53 -5.61 -6.34
N HIS A 205 -14.30 -4.81 -7.07
CA HIS A 205 -15.73 -5.03 -7.26
C HIS A 205 -16.06 -6.31 -8.02
N GLN A 206 -15.23 -6.69 -8.99
CA GLN A 206 -15.36 -7.94 -9.73
C GLN A 206 -15.25 -9.18 -8.82
N VAL A 207 -14.47 -9.08 -7.75
CA VAL A 207 -14.30 -10.18 -6.79
C VAL A 207 -15.25 -10.12 -5.60
N GLY A 208 -16.14 -9.13 -5.57
CA GLY A 208 -17.08 -8.92 -4.46
C GLY A 208 -16.48 -8.17 -3.27
N LEU A 209 -15.33 -7.51 -3.44
CA LEU A 209 -14.74 -6.66 -2.40
C LEU A 209 -15.29 -5.24 -2.48
N ILE A 210 -15.80 -4.75 -1.35
CA ILE A 210 -16.26 -3.37 -1.16
C ILE A 210 -15.23 -2.64 -0.30
N ILE A 211 -14.67 -1.55 -0.82
CA ILE A 211 -13.53 -0.84 -0.22
C ILE A 211 -13.99 0.03 0.95
N ARG A 212 -15.15 0.70 0.80
CA ARG A 212 -15.86 1.54 1.80
C ARG A 212 -15.16 2.80 2.26
N ASP A 213 -13.84 2.81 2.30
CA ASP A 213 -13.02 3.93 2.79
C ASP A 213 -11.98 4.32 1.75
N LEU A 214 -12.44 4.67 0.55
CA LEU A 214 -11.56 5.11 -0.52
C LEU A 214 -11.04 6.54 -0.22
N LYS A 215 -9.95 6.65 0.53
CA LYS A 215 -9.25 7.92 0.82
C LYS A 215 -8.02 8.08 -0.07
N LEU A 216 -7.63 9.33 -0.36
CA LEU A 216 -6.40 9.61 -1.13
C LEU A 216 -5.13 9.06 -0.44
N ARG A 217 -5.10 8.98 0.89
CA ARG A 217 -3.98 8.38 1.64
C ARG A 217 -3.85 6.87 1.43
N LYS A 218 -4.92 6.18 1.03
CA LYS A 218 -4.90 4.74 0.71
C LYS A 218 -4.52 4.45 -0.75
N ILE A 219 -4.15 5.49 -1.49
CA ILE A 219 -3.68 5.38 -2.86
C ILE A 219 -2.21 5.80 -2.83
N ILE A 220 -1.32 4.83 -3.00
CA ILE A 220 0.12 4.98 -2.79
C ILE A 220 0.89 4.82 -4.09
N PHE A 221 2.06 5.45 -4.20
CA PHE A 221 2.94 5.33 -5.35
C PHE A 221 3.90 4.16 -5.19
N ASN A 222 3.86 3.25 -6.17
CA ASN A 222 4.77 2.11 -6.29
C ASN A 222 6.18 2.51 -6.75
N ASN A 223 6.38 3.76 -7.17
CA ASN A 223 7.66 4.23 -7.69
C ASN A 223 7.90 5.72 -7.37
N ASN A 224 9.18 6.08 -7.25
CA ASN A 224 9.61 7.43 -6.86
C ASN A 224 9.31 8.51 -7.92
N ILE A 225 9.10 8.11 -9.19
CA ILE A 225 8.71 9.03 -10.26
C ILE A 225 7.19 9.32 -10.27
N HIS A 226 6.44 8.79 -9.30
CA HIS A 226 5.01 9.04 -9.09
C HIS A 226 4.12 8.74 -10.31
N THR A 227 4.37 7.63 -11.01
CA THR A 227 3.60 7.24 -12.20
C THR A 227 2.73 6.00 -12.00
N HIS A 228 3.04 5.15 -11.02
CA HIS A 228 2.30 3.91 -10.77
C HIS A 228 1.63 3.95 -9.40
N LEU A 229 0.31 3.81 -9.39
CA LEU A 229 -0.50 3.79 -8.17
C LEU A 229 -0.89 2.37 -7.77
N LEU A 230 -0.96 2.15 -6.46
CA LEU A 230 -1.55 0.98 -5.83
C LEU A 230 -2.61 1.41 -4.81
N LEU A 231 -3.67 0.62 -4.71
CA LEU A 231 -4.66 0.70 -3.64
C LEU A 231 -4.20 -0.17 -2.46
N THR A 232 -4.02 0.45 -1.29
CA THR A 232 -3.74 -0.23 -0.02
C THR A 232 -4.98 -0.28 0.88
N GLY A 233 -4.86 -0.93 2.05
CA GLY A 233 -5.94 -1.05 3.03
C GLY A 233 -7.01 -2.09 2.66
N LEU A 234 -6.65 -3.12 1.89
CA LEU A 234 -7.59 -4.19 1.51
C LEU A 234 -8.05 -5.02 2.73
N ASP A 235 -7.28 -5.02 3.81
CA ASP A 235 -7.57 -5.56 5.15
C ASP A 235 -8.75 -4.86 5.84
N GLU A 236 -9.16 -3.69 5.37
CA GLU A 236 -10.31 -2.95 5.88
C GLU A 236 -11.54 -3.05 4.97
N ALA A 237 -11.39 -3.66 3.80
CA ALA A 237 -12.49 -3.91 2.87
C ALA A 237 -13.44 -4.99 3.42
N ILE A 238 -14.66 -4.99 2.90
CA ILE A 238 -15.66 -6.03 3.17
C ILE A 238 -15.75 -6.97 1.99
N MET A 239 -15.69 -8.27 2.28
CA MET A 239 -16.04 -9.31 1.33
C MET A 239 -17.55 -9.53 1.32
N LEU A 240 -18.16 -9.48 0.13
CA LEU A 240 -19.52 -9.93 -0.05
C LEU A 240 -19.55 -11.47 -0.03
N PRO A 241 -20.49 -12.09 0.70
CA PRO A 241 -20.53 -13.56 0.84
C PRO A 241 -20.74 -14.27 -0.50
N ASN A 242 -21.39 -13.63 -1.47
CA ASN A 242 -21.59 -14.14 -2.83
C ASN A 242 -21.13 -13.12 -3.87
N SER A 243 -19.92 -13.29 -4.43
CA SER A 243 -19.38 -12.40 -5.47
C SER A 243 -20.20 -12.39 -6.77
N THR A 244 -21.04 -13.41 -6.98
CA THR A 244 -21.93 -13.57 -8.14
C THR A 244 -23.33 -13.00 -7.92
N SER A 245 -23.70 -12.66 -6.68
CA SER A 245 -25.02 -12.08 -6.44
C SER A 245 -25.01 -10.61 -6.83
N THR A 246 -26.08 -10.17 -7.48
CA THR A 246 -26.34 -8.74 -7.77
C THR A 246 -26.58 -7.93 -6.49
N ASN A 247 -26.73 -8.61 -5.35
CA ASN A 247 -26.96 -7.99 -4.06
C ASN A 247 -25.61 -7.60 -3.42
N ASP A 248 -25.28 -6.30 -3.50
CA ASP A 248 -24.10 -5.70 -2.90
C ASP A 248 -24.44 -4.83 -1.67
N PHE A 249 -25.59 -5.08 -1.04
CA PHE A 249 -26.04 -4.32 0.11
C PHE A 249 -25.22 -4.63 1.36
N VAL A 250 -24.73 -3.59 2.02
CA VAL A 250 -23.92 -3.67 3.26
C VAL A 250 -24.64 -2.91 4.37
N SER A 251 -24.70 -3.48 5.58
CA SER A 251 -25.39 -2.89 6.75
C SER A 251 -24.47 -2.09 7.69
N SER A 252 -23.15 -2.12 7.47
CA SER A 252 -22.16 -1.58 8.39
C SER A 252 -21.97 -0.06 8.21
N ARG A 253 -22.18 0.71 9.28
CA ARG A 253 -22.10 2.19 9.39
C ARG A 253 -20.68 2.72 9.62
N PHE A 254 -19.68 2.25 8.88
CA PHE A 254 -18.34 2.86 8.91
C PHE A 254 -18.02 3.44 7.53
N SER A 255 -18.33 4.71 7.32
CA SER A 255 -17.82 5.49 6.20
C SER A 255 -17.40 6.87 6.73
N CYS A 256 -16.40 7.48 6.11
CA CYS A 256 -16.04 8.85 6.40
C CYS A 256 -17.21 9.77 5.94
N PRO A 257 -17.83 10.57 6.83
CA PRO A 257 -19.04 11.34 6.51
C PRO A 257 -18.84 12.33 5.35
N VAL A 258 -17.61 12.79 5.11
CA VAL A 258 -17.27 13.71 4.01
C VAL A 258 -17.33 13.06 2.62
N TYR A 259 -17.16 11.73 2.55
CA TYR A 259 -17.20 10.95 1.30
C TYR A 259 -18.43 10.04 1.21
N ALA A 260 -19.31 10.10 2.22
CA ALA A 260 -20.50 9.29 2.27
C ALA A 260 -21.47 9.67 1.14
N CYS A 261 -22.13 8.66 0.61
CA CYS A 261 -23.17 8.81 -0.38
C CYS A 261 -24.44 9.30 0.30
N PRO A 262 -25.31 10.03 -0.41
CA PRO A 262 -26.53 10.58 0.19
C PRO A 262 -27.37 9.50 0.89
N GLU A 263 -27.45 8.28 0.36
CA GLU A 263 -28.19 7.17 0.98
C GLU A 263 -27.58 6.65 2.30
N ILE A 264 -26.26 6.80 2.50
CA ILE A 264 -25.59 6.48 3.76
C ILE A 264 -25.90 7.56 4.80
N VAL A 265 -25.93 8.83 4.38
CA VAL A 265 -26.24 9.99 5.23
C VAL A 265 -27.72 10.03 5.62
N LEU A 266 -28.60 9.56 4.73
CA LEU A 266 -30.06 9.48 4.93
C LEU A 266 -30.53 8.29 5.78
N ASN A 267 -29.63 7.70 6.58
CA ASN A 267 -29.95 6.73 7.63
C ASN A 267 -30.65 5.43 7.16
N ARG A 268 -30.37 4.98 5.93
CA ARG A 268 -30.82 3.65 5.49
C ARG A 268 -30.02 2.57 6.23
N GLN A 269 -30.70 1.52 6.72
CA GLN A 269 -30.04 0.40 7.42
C GLN A 269 -29.07 -0.38 6.51
N MET A 270 -29.22 -0.25 5.18
CA MET A 270 -28.38 -0.89 4.18
C MET A 270 -28.17 0.05 2.98
N TYR A 271 -27.01 -0.03 2.33
CA TYR A 271 -26.67 0.69 1.11
C TYR A 271 -25.89 -0.20 0.14
N SER A 272 -25.91 0.13 -1.16
CA SER A 272 -25.11 -0.57 -2.18
C SER A 272 -23.64 -0.20 -2.01
N GLY A 273 -22.82 -1.19 -1.64
CA GLY A 273 -21.39 -0.99 -1.40
C GLY A 273 -20.64 -0.54 -2.64
N LYS A 274 -20.93 -1.12 -3.81
CA LYS A 274 -20.24 -0.77 -5.07
C LYS A 274 -20.62 0.62 -5.54
N PHE A 275 -21.90 0.99 -5.38
CA PHE A 275 -22.34 2.36 -5.66
C PHE A 275 -21.63 3.35 -4.73
N ALA A 276 -21.47 3.01 -3.45
CA ALA A 276 -20.81 3.88 -2.50
C ALA A 276 -19.33 4.16 -2.83
N ASP A 277 -18.60 3.12 -3.24
CA ASP A 277 -17.24 3.25 -3.75
C ASP A 277 -17.19 4.08 -5.04
N SER A 278 -18.18 3.91 -5.93
CA SER A 278 -18.28 4.63 -7.21
C SER A 278 -18.56 6.13 -7.02
N TRP A 279 -19.43 6.49 -6.08
CA TRP A 279 -19.64 7.88 -5.68
C TRP A 279 -18.37 8.51 -5.10
N SER A 280 -17.65 7.75 -4.25
CA SER A 280 -16.37 8.16 -3.68
C SER A 280 -15.31 8.40 -4.78
N LEU A 281 -15.36 7.68 -5.91
CA LEU A 281 -14.58 7.97 -7.10
C LEU A 281 -15.02 9.25 -7.80
N GLY A 282 -16.32 9.49 -7.93
CA GLY A 282 -16.87 10.73 -8.49
C GLY A 282 -16.42 11.97 -7.73
N LYS A 283 -16.44 11.93 -6.38
CA LYS A 283 -15.90 12.99 -5.53
C LYS A 283 -14.41 13.23 -5.78
N LYS A 284 -13.62 12.17 -6.00
CA LYS A 284 -12.20 12.32 -6.36
C LYS A 284 -12.05 12.95 -7.73
N LYS A 285 -12.77 12.49 -8.75
CA LYS A 285 -12.74 13.11 -10.08
C LYS A 285 -13.03 14.60 -10.01
N PHE A 286 -14.05 14.99 -9.22
CA PHE A 286 -14.37 16.39 -8.97
C PHE A 286 -13.22 17.13 -8.25
N PHE A 287 -12.63 16.52 -7.21
CA PHE A 287 -11.49 17.09 -6.50
C PHE A 287 -10.27 17.29 -7.41
N PHE A 288 -9.93 16.29 -8.24
CA PHE A 288 -8.92 16.39 -9.27
C PHE A 288 -9.23 17.50 -10.28
N TRP A 289 -10.47 17.60 -10.74
CA TRP A 289 -10.93 18.70 -11.59
C TRP A 289 -10.79 20.07 -10.91
N PHE A 290 -11.14 20.16 -9.62
CA PHE A 290 -10.98 21.38 -8.83
C PHE A 290 -9.52 21.80 -8.77
N ILE A 291 -8.59 20.86 -8.53
CA ILE A 291 -7.14 21.13 -8.53
C ILE A 291 -6.63 21.59 -9.90
N ILE A 292 -7.11 20.98 -10.98
CA ILE A 292 -6.77 21.39 -12.35
C ILE A 292 -7.22 22.84 -12.61
N HIS A 293 -8.47 23.18 -12.24
CA HIS A 293 -9.14 24.40 -12.71
C HIS A 293 -9.18 25.57 -11.73
N ASN A 294 -9.06 25.37 -10.42
CA ASN A 294 -9.22 26.43 -9.41
C ASN A 294 -7.91 26.98 -8.83
N SER A 295 -6.75 26.43 -9.20
CA SER A 295 -5.45 26.97 -8.80
C SER A 295 -5.08 28.31 -9.49
N VAL A 296 -5.99 28.91 -10.28
CA VAL A 296 -5.78 30.23 -10.94
C VAL A 296 -6.27 31.42 -10.11
N ARG A 297 -7.00 31.24 -8.99
CA ARG A 297 -7.63 32.39 -8.29
C ARG A 297 -6.81 33.10 -7.20
N GLU A 298 -5.51 32.86 -7.10
CA GLU A 298 -4.61 33.62 -6.19
C GLU A 298 -3.56 34.49 -6.90
N LYS A 299 -3.87 35.05 -8.08
CA LYS A 299 -3.10 36.17 -8.63
C LYS A 299 -4.01 37.24 -9.21
N LYS A 300 -4.38 38.21 -8.36
CA LYS A 300 -4.49 39.66 -8.61
C LYS A 300 -5.36 40.32 -7.53
N ILE A 301 -4.76 40.58 -6.37
CA ILE A 301 -5.12 41.75 -5.54
C ILE A 301 -3.80 42.35 -5.05
N THR A 302 -3.05 42.92 -5.98
CA THR A 302 -2.07 44.00 -5.76
C THR A 302 -2.01 44.71 -7.09
N ASP A 303 -2.83 45.76 -7.22
CA ASP A 303 -2.75 46.89 -8.17
C ASP A 303 -4.14 47.53 -8.29
N VAL A 304 -4.54 48.29 -7.26
CA VAL A 304 -5.22 49.61 -7.33
C VAL A 304 -4.86 50.37 -6.05
#